data_AF-A0A950USI2-F1
#
_entry.id   AF-A0A950USI2-F1
#
_cell.length_a   1.000
_cell.length_b   1.000
_cell.length_c   1.000
_cell.angle_alpha   90.00
_cell.angle_beta   90.00
_cell.angle_gamma   90.00
#
_symmetry.space_group_name_H-M   'P 1'
#
loop_
_entity.id
_entity.type
_entity.pdbx_description
1 polymer ?
#
loop_
_entity_poly.entity_id
_entity_poly.type
_entity_poly.pdbx_seq_one_letter_code
_entity_poly.pdbx_strand_id
1 'polypeptide(L)'
;RGGDANIGARLPALFAEAGLPPPQMHIVHPAGHEGEVKLISPITVQNIVPALLRTGLATQAEIASMVEELYIFARTPGTVAALPRIVEVWARV
;
A
#
# COMPACT_ATOMS: atom_id res chain seq x y z
N ARG A 1 14.19 -1.34 8.79
CA ARG A 1 14.16 -2.46 7.82
C ARG A 1 13.28 -3.53 8.44
N GLY A 2 12.30 -4.09 7.71
CA GLY A 2 11.37 -5.05 8.32
C GLY A 2 9.96 -5.14 7.71
N GLY A 3 9.65 -4.38 6.65
CA GLY A 3 8.39 -4.56 5.91
C GLY A 3 8.56 -5.55 4.76
N ASP A 4 7.59 -6.45 4.60
CA ASP A 4 7.41 -7.29 3.40
C ASP A 4 6.12 -6.85 2.72
N ALA A 5 6.25 -6.13 1.59
CA ALA A 5 5.10 -5.62 0.83
C ALA A 5 4.23 -6.74 0.23
N ASN A 6 4.73 -7.99 0.20
CA ASN A 6 4.03 -9.16 -0.32
C ASN A 6 3.58 -10.12 0.79
N ILE A 7 3.66 -9.70 2.06
CA ILE A 7 3.36 -10.58 3.20
C ILE A 7 1.94 -11.16 3.15
N GLY A 8 0.97 -10.40 2.62
CA GLY A 8 -0.44 -10.76 2.63
C GLY A 8 -0.73 -12.15 2.09
N ALA A 9 -0.15 -12.52 0.94
CA ALA A 9 -0.36 -13.84 0.33
C ALA A 9 0.23 -15.00 1.14
N ARG A 10 1.18 -14.70 2.04
CA ARG A 10 1.87 -15.69 2.88
C ARG A 10 1.17 -15.89 4.23
N LEU A 11 0.31 -14.96 4.65
CA LEU A 11 -0.34 -15.00 5.96
C LEU A 11 -1.10 -16.32 6.24
N PRO A 12 -1.87 -16.91 5.30
CA PRO A 12 -2.55 -18.17 5.58
C PRO A 12 -1.60 -19.34 5.87
N ALA A 13 -0.47 -19.42 5.14
CA ALA A 13 0.55 -20.44 5.37
C ALA A 13 1.26 -20.22 6.71
N LEU A 14 1.57 -18.97 7.05
CA LEU A 14 2.20 -18.61 8.34
C LEU A 14 1.32 -19.00 9.55
N PHE A 15 -0.01 -18.97 9.42
CA PHE A 15 -0.91 -19.48 10.48
C PHE A 15 -0.75 -20.98 10.69
N ALA A 16 -0.68 -21.76 9.60
CA ALA A 16 -0.46 -23.19 9.66
C ALA A 16 0.92 -23.54 10.25
N GLU A 17 1.97 -22.84 9.83
CA GLU A 17 3.33 -22.98 10.36
C GLU A 17 3.40 -22.67 11.86
N ALA A 18 2.55 -21.75 12.34
CA ALA A 18 2.42 -21.41 13.75
C ALA A 18 1.55 -22.39 14.56
N GLY A 19 0.99 -23.43 13.93
CA GLY A 19 0.11 -24.40 14.60
C GLY A 19 -1.28 -23.84 14.96
N LEU A 20 -1.70 -22.74 14.33
CA LEU A 20 -3.02 -22.15 14.54
C LEU A 20 -4.11 -22.94 13.78
N PRO A 21 -5.38 -22.89 14.22
CA PRO A 21 -6.49 -23.46 13.48
C PRO A 21 -6.58 -22.91 12.04
N PRO A 22 -7.27 -23.62 11.12
CA PRO A 22 -7.48 -23.15 9.75
C PRO A 22 -7.98 -21.69 9.73
N PRO A 23 -7.26 -20.77 9.09
CA PRO A 23 -7.61 -19.37 9.14
C PRO A 23 -8.83 -19.04 8.28
N GLN A 24 -9.58 -18.04 8.71
CA GLN A 24 -10.48 -17.28 7.86
C GLN A 24 -9.69 -16.14 7.21
N MET A 25 -10.12 -15.70 6.02
CA MET A 25 -9.49 -14.58 5.34
C MET A 25 -10.51 -13.66 4.69
N HIS A 26 -10.12 -12.40 4.55
CA HIS A 26 -10.85 -11.37 3.82
C HIS A 26 -9.87 -10.47 3.08
N ILE A 27 -10.31 -9.93 1.94
CA ILE A 27 -9.53 -9.00 1.13
C ILE A 27 -10.27 -7.68 1.08
N VAL A 28 -9.59 -6.63 1.53
CA VAL A 28 -10.04 -5.25 1.40
C VAL A 28 -9.23 -4.59 0.30
N HIS A 29 -9.90 -4.18 -0.77
CA HIS A 29 -9.27 -3.47 -1.88
C HIS A 29 -10.18 -2.34 -2.39
N PRO A 30 -10.27 -1.22 -1.64
CA PRO A 30 -11.12 -0.13 -2.04
C PRO A 30 -10.53 0.58 -3.26
N ALA A 31 -11.43 0.92 -4.19
CA ALA A 31 -11.12 1.67 -5.40
C ALA A 31 -12.18 2.75 -5.60
N GLY A 32 -11.79 3.86 -6.20
CA GLY A 32 -12.72 4.94 -6.50
C GLY A 32 -12.16 5.94 -7.50
N HIS A 33 -13.08 6.68 -8.12
CA HIS A 33 -12.77 7.77 -9.05
C HIS A 33 -12.84 9.15 -8.39
N GLU A 34 -13.24 9.21 -7.12
CA GLU A 34 -13.39 10.42 -6.29
C GLU A 34 -12.96 10.15 -4.84
N GLY A 35 -12.74 11.22 -4.07
CA GLY A 35 -12.49 11.15 -2.63
C GLY A 35 -11.07 10.71 -2.24
N GLU A 36 -10.93 10.35 -0.96
CA GLU A 36 -9.64 10.13 -0.29
C GLU A 36 -8.85 8.93 -0.82
N VAL A 37 -9.51 7.94 -1.44
CA VAL A 37 -8.85 6.79 -2.05
C VAL A 37 -7.79 7.20 -3.08
N LYS A 38 -7.98 8.34 -3.76
CA LYS A 38 -7.01 8.86 -4.72
C LYS A 38 -5.80 9.52 -4.09
N LEU A 39 -5.85 9.84 -2.79
CA LEU A 39 -4.78 10.52 -2.06
C LEU A 39 -3.77 9.55 -1.44
N ILE A 40 -4.07 8.25 -1.39
CA ILE A 40 -3.20 7.28 -0.71
C ILE A 40 -1.81 7.20 -1.35
N SER A 41 -1.73 7.25 -2.68
CA SER A 41 -0.46 7.17 -3.42
C SER A 41 0.47 8.34 -3.12
N PRO A 42 0.07 9.62 -3.28
CA PRO A 42 0.95 10.74 -2.96
C PRO A 42 1.34 10.77 -1.47
N ILE A 43 0.41 10.49 -0.55
CA ILE A 43 0.69 10.44 0.90
C ILE A 43 1.72 9.35 1.21
N THR A 44 1.60 8.17 0.58
CA THR A 44 2.56 7.06 0.78
C THR A 44 3.96 7.47 0.35
N VAL A 45 4.10 8.06 -0.84
CA VAL A 45 5.40 8.53 -1.34
C VAL A 45 6.02 9.57 -0.42
N GLN A 46 5.24 10.55 0.04
CA GLN A 46 5.69 11.57 1.00
C GLN A 46 6.23 10.95 2.30
N ASN A 47 5.58 9.91 2.81
CA ASN A 47 5.99 9.24 4.03
C ASN A 47 7.27 8.39 3.87
N ILE A 48 7.63 7.99 2.64
CA ILE A 48 8.82 7.18 2.38
C ILE A 48 9.99 7.97 1.78
N VAL A 49 9.88 9.30 1.62
CA VAL A 49 10.96 10.16 1.09
C VAL A 49 12.32 9.90 1.77
N PRO A 50 12.43 9.85 3.12
CA PRO A 50 13.72 9.57 3.76
C PRO A 50 14.29 8.21 3.38
N ALA A 51 13.44 7.22 3.07
CA ALA A 51 13.88 5.92 2.61
C ALA A 51 14.40 5.98 1.17
N LEU A 52 13.67 6.63 0.27
CA LEU A 52 14.04 6.78 -1.15
C LEU A 52 15.40 7.47 -1.31
N LEU A 53 15.60 8.58 -0.60
CA LEU A 53 16.86 9.33 -0.60
C LEU A 53 18.02 8.48 -0.06
N ARG A 54 17.82 7.83 1.09
CA ARG A 54 18.86 6.99 1.71
C ARG A 54 19.27 5.80 0.83
N THR A 55 18.36 5.27 0.04
CA THR A 55 18.64 4.18 -0.91
C THR A 55 19.19 4.66 -2.24
N GLY A 56 19.27 5.98 -2.48
CA GLY A 56 19.69 6.54 -3.77
C GLY A 56 18.75 6.20 -4.92
N LEU A 57 17.49 5.86 -4.63
CA LEU A 57 16.51 5.45 -5.65
C LEU A 57 15.95 6.64 -6.44
N ALA A 58 15.96 7.82 -5.83
CA ALA A 58 15.54 9.07 -6.45
C ALA A 58 16.17 10.26 -5.70
N THR A 59 16.33 11.37 -6.40
CA THR A 59 16.73 12.66 -5.85
C THR A 59 15.55 13.40 -5.23
N GLN A 60 15.83 14.42 -4.41
CA GLN A 60 14.79 15.26 -3.81
C GLN A 60 13.90 15.93 -4.87
N ALA A 61 14.47 16.33 -6.01
CA ALA A 61 13.75 16.99 -7.09
C ALA A 61 12.82 16.01 -7.81
N GLU A 62 13.28 14.81 -8.12
CA GLU A 62 12.46 13.75 -8.74
C GLU A 62 11.30 13.34 -7.84
N ILE A 63 11.56 13.19 -6.54
CA ILE A 63 10.51 12.88 -5.55
C ILE A 63 9.47 14.00 -5.49
N ALA A 64 9.89 15.26 -5.48
CA ALA A 64 8.98 16.41 -5.46
C ALA A 64 8.10 16.47 -6.72
N SER A 65 8.69 16.26 -7.90
CA SER A 65 7.94 16.19 -9.17
C SER A 65 6.92 15.06 -9.16
N MET A 66 7.33 13.85 -8.75
CA MET A 66 6.45 12.68 -8.69
C MET A 66 5.28 12.89 -7.72
N VAL A 67 5.51 13.49 -6.55
CA VAL A 67 4.43 13.78 -5.59
C VAL A 67 3.43 14.77 -6.19
N GLU A 68 3.89 15.81 -6.88
CA GLU A 68 3.01 16.77 -7.55
C GLU A 68 2.19 16.10 -8.65
N GLU A 69 2.81 15.29 -9.51
CA GLU A 69 2.15 14.52 -10.56
C GLU A 69 1.07 13.59 -10.00
N LEU A 70 1.34 12.92 -8.86
CA LEU A 70 0.38 12.07 -8.18
C LEU A 70 -0.82 12.86 -7.63
N TYR A 71 -0.61 14.07 -7.10
CA TYR A 71 -1.72 14.94 -6.69
C TYR A 71 -2.52 15.46 -7.87
N ILE A 72 -1.87 15.80 -8.99
CA ILE A 72 -2.55 16.16 -10.24
C ILE A 72 -3.43 15.00 -10.72
N PHE A 73 -2.87 13.78 -10.78
CA PHE A 73 -3.61 12.58 -11.13
C PHE A 73 -4.81 12.34 -10.21
N ALA A 74 -4.61 12.50 -8.90
CA ALA A 74 -5.68 12.34 -7.90
C ALA A 74 -6.83 13.34 -8.11
N ARG A 75 -6.52 14.57 -8.55
CA ARG A 75 -7.50 15.64 -8.81
C ARG A 75 -8.10 15.59 -10.21
N THR A 76 -7.52 14.84 -11.13
CA THR A 76 -7.99 14.74 -12.52
C THR A 76 -9.33 14.00 -12.57
N PRO A 77 -10.41 14.61 -13.10
CA PRO A 77 -11.68 13.93 -13.30
C PRO A 77 -11.54 12.74 -14.27
N GLY A 78 -12.29 11.67 -14.03
CA GLY A 78 -12.27 10.48 -14.90
C GLY A 78 -11.09 9.53 -14.66
N THR A 79 -10.21 9.80 -13.69
CA THR A 79 -9.16 8.84 -13.28
C THR A 79 -9.62 8.01 -12.09
N VAL A 80 -9.16 6.75 -12.04
CA VAL A 80 -9.43 5.81 -10.95
C VAL A 80 -8.14 5.56 -10.17
N ALA A 81 -8.26 5.47 -8.84
CA ALA A 81 -7.20 4.97 -7.98
C ALA A 81 -7.74 3.86 -7.07
N ALA A 82 -6.83 3.04 -6.56
CA ALA A 82 -7.15 2.02 -5.56
C ALA A 82 -6.10 2.03 -4.46
N LEU A 83 -6.52 1.65 -3.25
CA LEU A 83 -5.59 1.34 -2.18
C LEU A 83 -4.86 0.02 -2.48
N PRO A 84 -3.71 -0.25 -1.82
CA PRO A 84 -3.11 -1.58 -1.83
C PRO A 84 -4.13 -2.66 -1.46
N ARG A 85 -3.92 -3.87 -1.96
CA ARG A 85 -4.72 -5.03 -1.54
C ARG A 85 -4.34 -5.39 -0.11
N ILE A 86 -5.26 -5.20 0.83
CA ILE A 86 -5.07 -5.55 2.23
C ILE A 86 -5.62 -6.96 2.42
N VAL A 87 -4.76 -7.86 2.89
CA VAL A 87 -5.13 -9.24 3.21
C VAL A 87 -5.28 -9.35 4.73
N GLU A 88 -6.48 -9.65 5.18
CA GLU A 88 -6.84 -9.84 6.58
C GLU A 88 -6.97 -11.34 6.85
N VAL A 89 -6.26 -11.86 7.85
CA VAL A 89 -6.26 -13.29 8.19
C VAL A 89 -6.41 -13.43 9.71
N TRP A 90 -7.32 -14.30 10.15
CA TRP A 90 -7.57 -14.56 11.57
C TRP A 90 -8.03 -16.01 11.80
N ALA A 91 -7.87 -16.48 13.04
CA ALA A 91 -8.38 -17.78 13.48
C ALA A 91 -9.00 -17.62 14.87
N ARG A 92 -10.07 -18.37 15.14
CA ARG A 92 -10.65 -18.46 16.48
C ARG A 92 -9.87 -19.52 17.26
N VAL A 93 -9.27 -19.12 18.37
CA VAL A 93 -8.55 -19.99 19.33
C VAL A 93 -9.41 -20.35 20.53
#